data_AF-A0A1H9SK91-F1
#
_entry.id   AF-A0A1H9SK91-F1
#
_cell.length_a   1.000
_cell.length_b   1.000
_cell.length_c   1.000
_cell.angle_alpha   90.00
_cell.angle_beta   90.00
_cell.angle_gamma   90.00
#
_symmetry.space_group_name_H-M   'P 1'
#
loop_
_entity.id
_entity.type
_entity.pdbx_description
1 polymer ?
#
loop_
_entity_poly.entity_id
_entity_poly.type
_entity_poly.pdbx_seq_one_letter_code
_entity_poly.pdbx_strand_id
1 'polypeptide(L)'
;MFMDFIRNNKIAAGVLTFLRLYIGWQWMTAGWGKITGPEGFDASGYLTGVVNNEAVIETYPTYHAFIESFALPNAGVFSFMVAWGEFLVGLGLILGILTTAAAFFGIMMNFAFMFAGTVSSNPFLVLLTIFILVAGHNAGRFGGDYFVIPYLRAKLFKNREQIPVNQTA
;
A
#
# COMPACT_ATOMS: atom_id res chain seq x y z
N MET A 1 -20.36 -2.58 -16.64
CA MET A 1 -20.88 -3.85 -16.06
C MET A 1 -19.96 -4.41 -14.97
N PHE A 2 -18.74 -4.89 -15.27
CA PHE A 2 -17.86 -5.48 -14.25
C PHE A 2 -17.31 -4.48 -13.22
N MET A 3 -16.85 -3.31 -13.67
CA MET A 3 -16.36 -2.24 -12.78
C MET A 3 -17.46 -1.70 -11.88
N ASP A 4 -18.68 -1.56 -12.40
CA ASP A 4 -19.84 -1.10 -11.63
C ASP A 4 -20.21 -2.10 -10.54
N PHE A 5 -20.10 -3.40 -10.84
CA PHE A 5 -20.31 -4.46 -9.85
C PHE A 5 -19.30 -4.35 -8.70
N ILE A 6 -18.00 -4.24 -9.00
CA ILE A 6 -16.96 -4.13 -7.97
C ILE A 6 -17.09 -2.86 -7.15
N ARG A 7 -17.50 -1.74 -7.75
CA ARG A 7 -17.57 -0.43 -7.09
C ARG A 7 -18.88 -0.13 -6.36
N ASN A 8 -19.98 -0.80 -6.69
CA ASN A 8 -21.29 -0.42 -6.13
C ASN A 8 -22.05 -1.58 -5.47
N ASN A 9 -21.69 -2.84 -5.73
CA ASN A 9 -22.40 -3.99 -5.20
C ASN A 9 -21.98 -4.30 -3.75
N LYS A 10 -22.98 -4.56 -2.87
CA LYS A 10 -22.77 -4.93 -1.46
C LYS A 10 -22.12 -6.31 -1.29
N ILE A 11 -22.45 -7.26 -2.17
CA ILE A 11 -21.86 -8.60 -2.17
C ILE A 11 -20.38 -8.50 -2.53
N ALA A 12 -20.06 -7.72 -3.57
CA ALA A 12 -18.67 -7.45 -3.94
C ALA A 12 -17.89 -6.81 -2.78
N ALA A 13 -18.49 -5.84 -2.08
CA ALA A 13 -17.88 -5.24 -0.89
C ALA A 13 -17.60 -6.26 0.23
N GLY A 14 -18.50 -7.22 0.44
CA GLY A 14 -18.30 -8.32 1.39
C GLY A 14 -17.09 -9.19 1.02
N VAL A 15 -17.02 -9.65 -0.23
CA VAL A 15 -15.88 -10.44 -0.74
C VAL A 15 -14.57 -9.66 -0.64
N LEU A 16 -14.58 -8.39 -1.04
CA LEU A 16 -13.43 -7.51 -0.94
C LEU A 16 -12.98 -7.31 0.50
N THR A 17 -13.90 -7.33 1.47
CA THR A 17 -13.55 -7.25 2.89
C THR A 17 -12.76 -8.48 3.33
N PHE A 18 -13.15 -9.68 2.93
CA PHE A 18 -12.36 -10.89 3.20
C PHE A 18 -10.97 -10.84 2.57
N LEU A 19 -10.88 -10.43 1.29
CA LEU A 19 -9.60 -10.25 0.61
C LEU A 19 -8.73 -9.19 1.31
N ARG A 20 -9.33 -8.08 1.71
CA ARG A 20 -8.68 -6.99 2.43
C ARG A 20 -8.11 -7.46 3.77
N LEU A 21 -8.88 -8.23 4.54
CA LEU A 21 -8.42 -8.81 5.81
C LEU A 21 -7.28 -9.80 5.59
N TYR A 22 -7.37 -10.65 4.57
CA TYR A 22 -6.31 -11.60 4.24
C TYR A 22 -5.00 -10.90 3.87
N ILE A 23 -5.04 -9.95 2.93
CA ILE A 23 -3.87 -9.18 2.52
C ILE A 23 -3.34 -8.39 3.72
N GLY A 24 -4.22 -7.68 4.43
CA GLY A 24 -3.84 -6.90 5.60
C GLY A 24 -3.15 -7.74 6.67
N TRP A 25 -3.61 -8.97 6.91
CA TRP A 25 -2.98 -9.91 7.84
C TRP A 25 -1.56 -10.29 7.42
N GLN A 26 -1.33 -10.59 6.12
CA GLN A 26 0.01 -10.90 5.62
C GLN A 26 0.97 -9.73 5.84
N TRP A 27 0.55 -8.52 5.47
CA TRP A 27 1.34 -7.30 5.63
C TRP A 27 1.61 -6.96 7.10
N MET A 28 0.58 -7.05 7.95
CA MET A 28 0.72 -6.77 9.37
C MET A 28 1.67 -7.76 10.04
N THR A 29 1.55 -9.06 9.72
CA THR A 29 2.41 -10.09 10.31
C THR A 29 3.87 -9.91 9.86
N ALA A 30 4.10 -9.61 8.59
CA ALA A 30 5.43 -9.33 8.05
C ALA A 30 6.07 -8.10 8.70
N GLY A 31 5.36 -6.97 8.73
CA GLY A 31 5.84 -5.74 9.34
C GLY A 31 6.03 -5.87 10.86
N TRP A 32 5.12 -6.55 11.55
CA TRP A 32 5.24 -6.80 12.98
C TRP A 32 6.47 -7.64 13.31
N GLY A 33 6.71 -8.72 12.55
CA GLY A 33 7.92 -9.53 12.69
C GLY A 33 9.21 -8.73 12.49
N LYS A 34 9.20 -7.74 11.59
CA LYS A 34 10.33 -6.82 11.37
C LYS A 34 10.53 -5.82 12.51
N ILE A 35 9.44 -5.36 13.14
CA ILE A 35 9.49 -4.38 14.24
C ILE A 35 9.87 -5.04 15.56
N THR A 36 9.34 -6.22 15.86
CA THR A 36 9.54 -6.90 17.16
C THR A 36 10.63 -7.97 17.13
N GLY A 37 11.29 -8.17 15.99
CA GLY A 37 12.38 -9.12 15.86
C GLY A 37 13.52 -8.79 16.85
N PRO A 38 14.16 -9.79 17.46
CA PRO A 38 15.17 -9.59 18.51
C PRO A 38 16.41 -8.80 18.05
N GLU A 39 16.74 -8.87 16.76
CA GLU A 39 17.90 -8.18 16.17
C GLU A 39 17.54 -6.88 15.44
N GLY A 40 16.25 -6.52 15.40
CA GLY A 40 15.74 -5.44 14.55
C GLY A 40 15.83 -5.78 13.06
N PHE A 41 14.93 -5.24 12.25
CA PHE A 41 15.00 -5.43 10.80
C PHE A 41 16.10 -4.57 10.17
N ASP A 42 16.97 -5.22 9.40
CA ASP A 42 18.00 -4.57 8.58
C ASP A 42 17.85 -4.98 7.10
N ALA A 43 17.67 -3.99 6.24
CA ALA A 43 17.56 -4.15 4.80
C ALA A 43 18.92 -4.16 4.08
N SER A 44 20.03 -3.85 4.76
CA SER A 44 21.36 -3.71 4.15
C SER A 44 21.78 -4.97 3.37
N GLY A 45 21.60 -6.16 3.97
CA GLY A 45 21.90 -7.44 3.33
C GLY A 45 21.01 -7.72 2.12
N TYR A 46 19.71 -7.39 2.22
CA TYR A 46 18.78 -7.50 1.09
C TYR A 46 19.20 -6.58 -0.07
N LEU A 47 19.43 -5.30 0.21
CA LEU A 47 19.84 -4.30 -0.79
C LEU A 47 21.19 -4.66 -1.44
N THR A 48 22.15 -5.16 -0.66
CA THR A 48 23.43 -5.66 -1.19
C THR A 48 23.20 -6.85 -2.14
N GLY A 49 22.29 -7.76 -1.78
CA GLY A 49 21.88 -8.86 -2.65
C GLY A 49 21.28 -8.38 -3.96
N VAL A 50 20.52 -7.27 -3.95
CA VAL A 50 19.96 -6.65 -5.17
C VAL A 50 21.05 -6.06 -6.06
N VAL A 51 22.02 -5.34 -5.48
CA VAL A 51 23.14 -4.74 -6.23
C VAL A 51 23.99 -5.81 -6.93
N ASN A 52 24.13 -6.98 -6.30
CA ASN A 52 24.90 -8.10 -6.84
C ASN A 52 24.08 -9.03 -7.77
N ASN A 53 22.81 -8.72 -8.02
CA ASN A 53 21.94 -9.58 -8.83
C ASN A 53 22.03 -9.23 -10.32
N GLU A 54 22.67 -10.09 -11.11
CA GLU A 54 22.85 -9.91 -12.55
C GLU A 54 21.53 -9.72 -13.31
N ALA A 55 20.47 -10.44 -12.93
CA ALA A 55 19.17 -10.31 -13.59
C ALA A 55 18.54 -8.93 -13.33
N VAL A 56 18.74 -8.35 -12.14
CA VAL A 56 18.27 -6.99 -11.83
C VAL A 56 19.09 -5.94 -12.59
N ILE A 57 20.40 -6.14 -12.70
CA ILE A 57 21.29 -5.26 -13.49
C ILE A 57 20.84 -5.21 -14.96
N GLU A 58 20.60 -6.38 -15.56
CA GLU A 58 20.22 -6.48 -16.97
C GLU A 58 18.79 -6.00 -17.22
N THR A 59 17.83 -6.39 -16.37
CA THR A 59 16.41 -6.14 -16.62
C THR A 59 15.97 -4.75 -16.16
N TYR A 60 16.54 -4.24 -15.06
CA TYR A 60 16.11 -3.00 -14.41
C TYR A 60 17.29 -2.07 -14.06
N PRO A 61 18.10 -1.61 -15.03
CA PRO A 61 19.33 -0.86 -14.77
C PRO A 61 19.09 0.44 -14.00
N THR A 62 18.00 1.17 -14.26
CA THR A 62 17.65 2.39 -13.52
C THR A 62 17.28 2.10 -12.06
N TYR A 63 16.60 0.98 -11.81
CA TYR A 63 16.24 0.56 -10.46
C TYR A 63 17.49 0.10 -9.70
N HIS A 64 18.34 -0.69 -10.34
CA HIS A 64 19.65 -1.08 -9.81
C HIS A 64 20.47 0.15 -9.39
N ALA A 65 20.62 1.13 -10.29
CA ALA A 65 21.35 2.36 -9.99
C ALA A 65 20.76 3.13 -8.80
N PHE A 66 19.43 3.18 -8.66
CA PHE A 66 18.77 3.76 -7.49
C PHE A 66 19.09 2.99 -6.20
N ILE A 67 19.07 1.66 -6.25
CA ILE A 67 19.39 0.84 -5.10
C ILE A 67 20.85 1.02 -4.68
N GLU A 68 21.79 0.99 -5.62
CA GLU A 68 23.22 1.15 -5.37
C GLU A 68 23.58 2.55 -4.86
N SER A 69 23.09 3.60 -5.54
CA SER A 69 23.52 4.97 -5.27
C SER A 69 22.75 5.68 -4.15
N PHE A 70 21.51 5.26 -3.87
CA PHE A 70 20.64 5.95 -2.92
C PHE A 70 20.12 5.03 -1.81
N ALA A 71 19.55 3.87 -2.14
CA ALA A 71 18.89 3.04 -1.14
C ALA A 71 19.90 2.35 -0.20
N LEU A 72 20.99 1.79 -0.75
CA LEU A 72 22.01 1.06 0.01
C LEU A 72 22.78 1.99 0.97
N PRO A 73 23.25 3.19 0.58
CA PRO A 73 23.85 4.14 1.52
C PRO A 73 22.90 4.60 2.63
N ASN A 74 21.58 4.58 2.37
CA ASN A 74 20.54 4.96 3.32
C ASN A 74 19.78 3.76 3.90
N ALA A 75 20.41 2.57 3.96
CA ALA A 75 19.75 1.31 4.32
C ALA A 75 19.01 1.37 5.66
N GLY A 76 19.50 2.12 6.66
CA GLY A 76 18.82 2.28 7.95
C GLY A 76 17.44 2.96 7.81
N VAL A 77 17.33 3.98 6.96
CA VAL A 77 16.05 4.67 6.69
C VAL A 77 15.10 3.74 5.96
N PHE A 78 15.58 3.02 4.94
CA PHE A 78 14.76 2.04 4.22
C PHE A 78 14.32 0.88 5.10
N SER A 79 15.17 0.43 6.03
CA SER A 79 14.82 -0.59 7.01
C SER A 79 13.64 -0.15 7.86
N PHE A 80 13.71 1.06 8.42
CA PHE A 80 12.62 1.65 9.18
C PHE A 80 11.34 1.82 8.32
N MET A 81 11.47 2.41 7.14
CA MET A 81 10.34 2.67 6.24
C MET A 81 9.64 1.40 5.79
N VAL A 82 10.39 0.34 5.48
CA VAL A 82 9.83 -0.95 5.05
C VAL A 82 9.14 -1.64 6.21
N ALA A 83 9.76 -1.72 7.39
CA ALA A 83 9.17 -2.37 8.55
C ALA A 83 7.85 -1.69 8.99
N TRP A 84 7.87 -0.37 9.14
CA TRP A 84 6.68 0.40 9.52
C TRP A 84 5.68 0.52 8.38
N GLY A 85 6.14 0.67 7.14
CA GLY A 85 5.28 0.70 5.96
C GLY A 85 4.48 -0.59 5.85
N GLU A 86 5.14 -1.74 6.03
CA GLU A 86 4.47 -3.04 5.99
C GLU A 86 3.39 -3.16 7.07
N PHE A 87 3.75 -2.81 8.30
CA PHE A 87 2.84 -2.88 9.44
C PHE A 87 1.65 -1.93 9.29
N LEU A 88 1.88 -0.68 8.90
CA LEU A 88 0.83 0.34 8.75
C LEU A 88 -0.09 0.05 7.57
N VAL A 89 0.43 -0.48 6.46
CA VAL A 89 -0.40 -0.96 5.35
C VAL A 89 -1.27 -2.11 5.82
N GLY A 90 -0.70 -3.08 6.54
CA GLY A 90 -1.46 -4.19 7.10
C GLY A 90 -2.58 -3.73 8.04
N LEU A 91 -2.26 -2.80 8.94
CA LEU A 91 -3.21 -2.22 9.88
C LEU A 91 -4.32 -1.43 9.17
N GLY A 92 -3.97 -0.58 8.20
CA GLY A 92 -4.94 0.19 7.41
C GLY A 92 -5.90 -0.70 6.63
N LEU A 93 -5.39 -1.81 6.05
CA LEU A 93 -6.22 -2.81 5.39
C LEU A 93 -7.09 -3.58 6.39
N ILE A 94 -6.57 -4.03 7.54
CA ILE A 94 -7.39 -4.80 8.50
C ILE A 94 -8.54 -3.94 9.03
N LEU A 95 -8.21 -2.77 9.57
CA LEU A 95 -9.19 -1.83 10.13
C LEU A 95 -10.10 -1.25 9.03
N GLY A 96 -9.66 -1.29 7.78
CA GLY A 96 -10.32 -0.65 6.65
C GLY A 96 -10.34 0.86 6.81
N ILE A 97 -9.26 1.46 7.33
CA ILE A 97 -9.06 2.89 7.49
C ILE A 97 -8.01 3.33 6.47
N LEU A 98 -8.35 4.30 5.63
CA LEU A 98 -7.59 4.71 4.46
C LEU A 98 -7.30 3.51 3.53
N THR A 99 -8.30 2.65 3.30
CA THR A 99 -8.14 1.36 2.59
C THR A 99 -7.47 1.54 1.22
N THR A 100 -7.89 2.54 0.45
CA THR A 100 -7.32 2.81 -0.88
C THR A 100 -5.86 3.27 -0.79
N ALA A 101 -5.50 4.07 0.21
CA ALA A 101 -4.12 4.50 0.41
C ALA A 101 -3.24 3.32 0.88
N ALA A 102 -3.74 2.51 1.82
CA ALA A 102 -3.04 1.31 2.28
C ALA A 102 -2.81 0.32 1.13
N ALA A 103 -3.83 0.08 0.28
CA ALA A 103 -3.69 -0.76 -0.91
C ALA A 103 -2.69 -0.18 -1.92
N PHE A 104 -2.65 1.15 -2.08
CA PHE A 104 -1.71 1.82 -2.97
C PHE A 104 -0.25 1.67 -2.50
N PHE A 105 0.03 1.91 -1.22
CA PHE A 105 1.39 1.74 -0.71
C PHE A 105 1.80 0.25 -0.65
N GLY A 106 0.86 -0.65 -0.36
CA GLY A 106 1.10 -2.10 -0.40
C GLY A 106 1.46 -2.61 -1.79
N ILE A 107 0.75 -2.15 -2.84
CA ILE A 107 1.10 -2.55 -4.22
C ILE A 107 2.45 -1.95 -4.65
N MET A 108 2.73 -0.70 -4.26
CA MET A 108 4.01 -0.04 -4.57
C MET A 108 5.20 -0.77 -3.96
N MET A 109 5.11 -1.18 -2.69
CA MET A 109 6.16 -1.97 -2.03
C MET A 109 6.31 -3.37 -2.65
N ASN A 110 5.21 -4.05 -3.00
CA ASN A 110 5.30 -5.32 -3.74
C ASN A 110 6.07 -5.16 -5.06
N PHE A 111 5.78 -4.11 -5.84
CA PHE A 111 6.51 -3.85 -7.08
C PHE A 111 7.97 -3.53 -6.82
N ALA A 112 8.29 -2.76 -5.78
CA ALA A 112 9.68 -2.52 -5.38
C ALA A 112 10.42 -3.85 -5.11
N PHE A 113 9.82 -4.76 -4.33
CA PHE A 113 10.42 -6.08 -4.07
C PHE A 113 10.54 -6.94 -5.34
N MET A 114 9.58 -6.87 -6.25
CA MET A 114 9.65 -7.58 -7.53
C MET A 114 10.76 -7.05 -8.43
N PHE A 115 10.95 -5.72 -8.50
CA PHE A 115 12.07 -5.12 -9.24
C PHE A 115 13.43 -5.43 -8.59
N ALA A 116 13.45 -5.62 -7.28
CA ALA A 116 14.60 -6.15 -6.54
C ALA A 116 14.85 -7.66 -6.76
N GLY A 117 14.07 -8.33 -7.62
CA GLY A 117 14.24 -9.74 -7.96
C GLY A 117 13.50 -10.72 -7.04
N THR A 118 12.64 -10.24 -6.14
CA THR A 118 11.84 -11.09 -5.24
C THR A 118 10.44 -11.33 -5.80
N VAL A 119 10.24 -12.51 -6.42
CA VAL A 119 9.01 -12.85 -7.17
C VAL A 119 8.11 -13.86 -6.44
N SER A 120 8.50 -14.41 -5.29
CA SER A 120 7.80 -15.54 -4.64
C SER A 120 6.27 -15.39 -4.49
N SER A 121 5.80 -14.71 -3.45
CA SER A 121 4.36 -14.52 -3.18
C SER A 121 3.84 -13.17 -3.69
N ASN A 122 4.76 -12.28 -4.08
CA ASN A 122 4.48 -10.88 -4.41
C ASN A 122 3.50 -10.71 -5.59
N PRO A 123 3.61 -11.45 -6.71
CA PRO A 123 2.66 -11.31 -7.83
C PRO A 123 1.21 -11.63 -7.45
N PHE A 124 1.01 -12.62 -6.58
CA PHE A 124 -0.33 -12.98 -6.11
C PHE A 124 -0.92 -11.88 -5.22
N LEU A 125 -0.12 -11.32 -4.30
CA LEU A 125 -0.55 -10.19 -3.47
C LEU A 125 -0.86 -8.94 -4.31
N VAL A 126 -0.07 -8.66 -5.34
CA VAL A 126 -0.34 -7.58 -6.31
C VAL A 126 -1.69 -7.78 -6.98
N LEU A 127 -1.94 -8.98 -7.52
CA LEU A 127 -3.19 -9.32 -8.19
C LEU A 127 -4.41 -9.07 -7.27
N LEU A 128 -4.35 -9.55 -6.03
CA LEU A 128 -5.44 -9.35 -5.07
C LEU A 128 -5.61 -7.87 -4.69
N THR A 129 -4.52 -7.13 -4.53
CA THR A 129 -4.53 -5.71 -4.16
C THR A 129 -5.12 -4.82 -5.25
N ILE A 130 -4.96 -5.20 -6.54
CA ILE A 130 -5.59 -4.49 -7.66
C ILE A 130 -7.11 -4.45 -7.53
N PHE A 131 -7.75 -5.55 -7.10
CA PHE A 131 -9.20 -5.57 -6.90
C PHE A 131 -9.65 -4.60 -5.80
N ILE A 132 -8.85 -4.44 -4.75
CA ILE A 132 -9.10 -3.48 -3.67
C ILE A 132 -8.95 -2.04 -4.19
N LEU A 133 -7.90 -1.75 -4.97
CA LEU A 133 -7.69 -0.43 -5.57
C LEU A 133 -8.79 -0.05 -6.55
N VAL A 134 -9.18 -0.98 -7.41
CA VAL A 134 -10.25 -0.79 -8.41
C VAL A 134 -11.59 -0.51 -7.74
N ALA A 135 -11.89 -1.20 -6.64
CA ALA A 135 -13.09 -0.99 -5.85
C ALA A 135 -13.14 0.36 -5.13
N GLY A 136 -11.98 0.95 -4.84
CA GLY A 136 -11.86 2.27 -4.23
C GLY A 136 -12.68 2.38 -2.94
N HIS A 137 -13.62 3.33 -2.93
CA HIS A 137 -14.48 3.58 -1.76
C HIS A 137 -15.31 2.34 -1.34
N ASN A 138 -15.65 1.43 -2.27
CA ASN A 138 -16.44 0.25 -1.94
C ASN A 138 -15.65 -0.80 -1.15
N ALA A 139 -14.31 -0.83 -1.28
CA ALA A 139 -13.46 -1.74 -0.49
C ALA A 139 -13.40 -1.34 0.99
N GLY A 140 -13.57 -0.04 1.28
CA GLY A 140 -13.66 0.49 2.65
C GLY A 140 -15.08 0.45 3.23
N ARG A 141 -16.08 -0.05 2.48
CA ARG A 141 -17.50 0.03 2.88
C ARG A 141 -17.79 -0.67 4.21
N PHE A 142 -17.20 -1.84 4.42
CA PHE A 142 -17.25 -2.58 5.70
C PHE A 142 -15.92 -2.43 6.44
N GLY A 143 -15.57 -1.19 6.75
CA GLY A 143 -14.33 -0.81 7.44
C GLY A 143 -14.47 0.54 8.12
N GLY A 144 -13.43 0.97 8.83
CA GLY A 144 -13.40 2.28 9.49
C GLY A 144 -13.55 3.46 8.54
N ASP A 145 -13.28 3.28 7.25
CA ASP A 145 -13.50 4.25 6.17
C ASP A 145 -14.94 4.75 6.09
N TYR A 146 -15.91 3.95 6.54
CA TYR A 146 -17.30 4.39 6.68
C TYR A 146 -17.44 5.62 7.61
N PHE A 147 -16.64 5.68 8.67
CA PHE A 147 -16.66 6.78 9.66
C PHE A 147 -15.57 7.82 9.38
N VAL A 148 -14.38 7.38 8.98
CA VAL A 148 -13.20 8.23 8.82
C VAL A 148 -13.31 9.13 7.59
N ILE A 149 -13.79 8.63 6.45
CA ILE A 149 -13.85 9.42 5.21
C ILE A 149 -14.83 10.61 5.33
N PRO A 150 -16.08 10.44 5.83
CA PRO A 150 -16.97 11.58 6.03
C PRO A 150 -16.40 12.62 7.00
N TYR A 151 -15.77 12.17 8.10
CA TYR A 151 -15.17 13.07 9.09
C TYR A 151 -14.00 13.88 8.51
N LEU A 152 -13.09 13.23 7.77
CA LEU A 152 -12.00 13.90 7.08
C LEU A 152 -12.52 14.90 6.04
N ARG A 153 -13.53 14.53 5.26
CA ARG A 153 -14.14 15.44 4.28
C ARG A 153 -14.76 16.66 4.95
N ALA A 154 -15.49 16.46 6.04
CA ALA A 154 -16.14 17.54 6.78
C ALA A 154 -15.17 18.53 7.45
N LYS A 155 -13.97 18.09 7.83
CA LYS A 155 -12.94 18.99 8.40
C LYS A 155 -12.02 19.62 7.36
N LEU A 156 -11.64 18.88 6.31
CA LEU A 156 -10.67 19.35 5.32
C LEU A 156 -11.29 20.24 4.23
N PHE A 157 -12.56 20.02 3.87
CA PHE A 157 -13.21 20.73 2.74
C PHE A 157 -14.30 21.73 3.15
N LYS A 158 -14.43 22.05 4.45
CA LYS A 158 -15.46 22.98 4.97
C LYS A 158 -15.35 24.42 4.43
N ASN A 159 -14.24 24.81 3.81
CA ASN A 159 -13.96 26.21 3.42
C ASN A 159 -14.17 26.53 1.93
N ARG A 160 -14.81 25.69 1.12
CA ARG A 160 -14.97 25.95 -0.33
C ARG A 160 -16.36 26.42 -0.81
N GLU A 161 -17.36 26.57 0.07
CA GLU A 161 -18.73 26.95 -0.34
C GLU A 161 -19.17 28.34 0.15
N GLN A 162 -18.31 29.36 0.05
CA GLN A 162 -18.71 30.76 0.29
C GLN A 162 -18.10 31.74 -0.73
N ILE A 163 -18.18 31.45 -2.04
CA ILE A 163 -18.10 32.51 -3.05
C ILE A 163 -19.52 32.71 -3.57
N PRO A 164 -20.31 33.68 -3.04
CA PRO A 164 -21.52 34.10 -3.72
C PRO A 164 -21.11 34.68 -5.07
N VAL A 165 -21.50 34.02 -6.15
CA VAL A 165 -21.50 34.61 -7.49
C VAL A 165 -22.57 35.69 -7.46
N ASN A 166 -22.17 36.88 -7.02
CA ASN A 166 -23.04 38.02 -6.97
C ASN A 166 -23.45 38.36 -8.40
N GLN A 167 -24.76 38.43 -8.61
CA GLN A 167 -25.41 38.87 -9.83
C GLN A 167 -24.85 40.25 -10.21
N THR A 168 -24.10 40.34 -11.32
CA THR A 168 -23.88 41.62 -11.99
C THR A 168 -25.06 41.89 -12.91
N ALA A 169 -25.67 43.05 -12.65
CA ALA A 169 -26.82 43.67 -13.30
C ALA A 169 -26.70 43.81 -14.82
#